data_AF-A0A521FJZ6-F1
#
_entry.id   AF-A0A521FJZ6-F1
#
_cell.length_a   1.000
_cell.length_b   1.000
_cell.length_c   1.000
_cell.angle_alpha   90.00
_cell.angle_beta   90.00
_cell.angle_gamma   90.00
#
_symmetry.space_group_name_H-M   'P 1'
#
loop_
_entity.id
_entity.type
_entity.pdbx_description
1 polymer ?
#
loop_
_entity_poly.entity_id
_entity_poly.type
_entity_poly.pdbx_seq_one_letter_code
_entity_poly.pdbx_strand_id
1 'polypeptide(L)'
;MLQNQNHQQLITDLKELVDKTKYQVAAQVNSAMVVLYWKIGQRINEDILGNKRAEYGKEIIFQISQQLTLEFGNSFSEKNIRKMIQFASVFDDFEIVTSAMRQLS
;
A
#
# COMPACT_ATOMS: atom_id res chain seq x y z
N MET A 1 45.02 4.86 -19.65
CA MET A 1 43.98 3.80 -19.63
C MET A 1 43.55 3.43 -18.20
N LEU A 2 44.46 3.33 -17.22
CA LEU A 2 44.14 2.96 -15.83
C LEU A 2 43.21 3.95 -15.08
N GLN A 3 43.36 5.26 -15.25
CA GLN A 3 42.48 6.25 -14.59
C GLN A 3 41.01 6.17 -15.06
N ASN A 4 40.78 5.76 -16.30
CA ASN A 4 39.45 5.68 -16.88
C ASN A 4 38.67 4.46 -16.35
N GLN A 5 39.38 3.36 -16.09
CA GLN A 5 38.80 2.16 -15.46
C GLN A 5 38.44 2.41 -13.98
N ASN A 6 39.29 3.11 -13.22
CA ASN A 6 38.96 3.50 -11.84
C ASN A 6 37.75 4.43 -11.76
N HIS A 7 37.60 5.36 -12.71
CA HIS A 7 36.45 6.25 -12.74
C HIS A 7 35.16 5.49 -13.11
N GLN A 8 35.23 4.55 -14.06
CA GLN A 8 34.09 3.70 -14.41
C GLN A 8 33.67 2.81 -13.23
N GLN A 9 34.62 2.23 -12.51
CA GLN A 9 34.34 1.43 -11.32
C GLN A 9 33.67 2.27 -10.23
N LEU A 10 34.20 3.47 -9.94
CA LEU A 10 33.58 4.40 -9.00
C LEU A 10 32.13 4.74 -9.39
N ILE A 11 31.86 5.00 -10.68
CA ILE A 11 30.50 5.30 -11.14
C ILE A 11 29.57 4.09 -10.99
N THR A 12 30.06 2.87 -11.24
CA THR A 12 29.28 1.65 -11.01
C THR A 12 28.94 1.49 -9.53
N ASP A 13 29.93 1.61 -8.64
CA ASP A 13 29.72 1.48 -7.19
C ASP A 13 28.70 2.52 -6.68
N LEU A 14 28.79 3.77 -7.15
CA LEU A 14 27.84 4.82 -6.79
C LEU A 14 26.42 4.54 -7.30
N LYS A 15 26.27 4.00 -8.52
CA LYS A 15 24.96 3.59 -9.04
C LYS A 15 24.36 2.45 -8.23
N GLU A 16 25.16 1.46 -7.88
CA GLU A 16 24.71 0.33 -7.05
C GLU A 16 24.23 0.80 -5.67
N LEU A 17 24.94 1.74 -5.04
CA LEU A 17 24.51 2.33 -3.76
C LEU A 17 23.16 3.06 -3.90
N VAL A 18 22.98 3.83 -4.98
CA VAL A 18 21.72 4.54 -5.25
C VAL A 18 20.57 3.56 -5.49
N ASP A 19 20.78 2.56 -6.36
CA ASP A 19 19.74 1.61 -6.74
C ASP A 19 19.35 0.73 -5.56
N LYS A 20 20.32 0.27 -4.77
CA LYS A 20 20.08 -0.47 -3.52
C LYS A 20 19.24 0.35 -2.55
N THR A 21 19.57 1.62 -2.36
CA THR A 21 18.83 2.50 -1.45
C THR A 21 17.40 2.75 -1.94
N LYS A 22 17.22 3.02 -3.24
CA LYS A 22 15.89 3.19 -3.85
C LYS A 22 15.03 1.94 -3.68
N TYR A 23 15.61 0.77 -3.90
CA TYR A 23 14.92 -0.50 -3.71
C TYR A 23 14.46 -0.68 -2.26
N GLN A 24 15.35 -0.44 -1.29
CA GLN A 24 15.02 -0.54 0.14
C GLN A 24 13.90 0.42 0.55
N VAL A 25 13.93 1.67 0.09
CA VAL A 25 12.87 2.64 0.34
C VAL A 25 11.55 2.19 -0.27
N ALA A 26 11.58 1.72 -1.52
CA ALA A 26 10.37 1.23 -2.20
C ALA A 26 9.76 0.02 -1.48
N ALA A 27 10.59 -0.93 -1.04
CA ALA A 27 10.17 -2.10 -0.27
C ALA A 27 9.49 -1.70 1.05
N GLN A 28 10.12 -0.79 1.81
CA GLN A 28 9.55 -0.29 3.08
C GLN A 28 8.22 0.44 2.88
N VAL A 29 8.12 1.28 1.84
CA VAL A 29 6.88 1.98 1.49
C VAL A 29 5.79 0.97 1.10
N ASN A 30 6.11 -0.01 0.25
CA ASN A 30 5.16 -1.03 -0.17
C ASN A 30 4.61 -1.82 1.02
N SER A 31 5.47 -2.26 1.95
CA SER A 31 5.05 -2.93 3.18
C SER A 31 4.10 -2.06 3.99
N ALA A 32 4.43 -0.77 4.20
CA ALA A 32 3.56 0.16 4.92
C ALA A 32 2.20 0.37 4.23
N MET A 33 2.19 0.46 2.89
CA MET A 33 0.97 0.63 2.11
C MET A 33 0.03 -0.58 2.22
N VAL A 34 0.57 -1.80 2.27
CA VAL A 34 -0.23 -3.01 2.51
C VAL A 34 -0.92 -2.96 3.88
N VAL A 35 -0.20 -2.53 4.94
CA VAL A 35 -0.82 -2.34 6.28
C VAL A 35 -1.98 -1.37 6.18
N LEU A 36 -1.74 -0.22 5.55
CA LEU A 36 -2.69 0.88 5.48
C LEU A 36 -3.97 0.44 4.77
N TYR A 37 -3.83 -0.21 3.62
CA TYR A 37 -4.95 -0.69 2.83
C TYR A 37 -5.77 -1.73 3.57
N TRP A 38 -5.12 -2.62 4.32
CA TRP A 38 -5.84 -3.55 5.18
C TRP A 38 -6.64 -2.83 6.28
N LYS A 39 -6.00 -1.91 7.01
CA LYS A 39 -6.65 -1.16 8.10
C LYS A 39 -7.83 -0.32 7.62
N ILE A 40 -7.72 0.31 6.45
CA ILE A 40 -8.82 1.05 5.83
C ILE A 40 -9.99 0.10 5.55
N GLY A 41 -9.72 -1.06 4.97
CA GLY A 41 -10.73 -2.09 4.73
C GLY A 41 -11.44 -2.53 6.00
N GLN A 42 -10.67 -2.81 7.06
CA GLN A 42 -11.19 -3.24 8.35
C GLN A 42 -12.10 -2.17 8.97
N ARG A 43 -11.62 -0.92 9.02
CA ARG A 43 -12.37 0.20 9.59
C ARG A 43 -13.69 0.44 8.85
N ILE A 44 -13.70 0.35 7.52
CA ILE A 44 -14.92 0.49 6.72
C ILE A 44 -15.88 -0.69 6.97
N ASN A 45 -15.37 -1.92 7.04
CA ASN A 45 -16.19 -3.09 7.35
C ASN A 45 -16.89 -2.95 8.71
N GLU A 46 -16.20 -2.47 9.75
CA GLU A 46 -16.77 -2.22 11.06
C GLU A 46 -17.95 -1.23 11.01
N ASP A 47 -17.80 -0.12 10.28
CA ASP A 47 -18.86 0.89 10.12
C ASP A 47 -20.06 0.35 9.33
N ILE A 48 -19.82 -0.46 8.29
CA ILE A 48 -20.90 -1.02 7.45
C ILE A 48 -21.65 -2.13 8.21
N LEU A 49 -20.95 -3.02 8.90
CA LEU A 49 -21.54 -4.10 9.70
C LEU A 49 -22.40 -3.55 10.86
N GLY A 50 -21.97 -2.43 11.47
CA GLY A 50 -22.76 -1.73 12.49
C GLY A 50 -24.10 -1.19 11.98
N ASN A 51 -24.21 -0.89 10.68
CA ASN A 51 -25.38 -0.23 10.08
C ASN A 51 -26.33 -1.16 9.29
N LYS A 52 -26.11 -2.48 9.29
CA LYS A 52 -27.03 -3.58 8.86
C LYS A 52 -27.78 -3.44 7.51
N ARG A 53 -27.38 -2.58 6.57
CA ARG A 53 -28.03 -2.48 5.24
C ARG A 53 -27.02 -2.41 4.10
N ALA A 54 -27.17 -3.32 3.14
CA ALA A 54 -26.33 -3.42 1.94
C ALA A 54 -26.40 -2.17 1.03
N GLU A 55 -27.50 -1.43 1.07
CA GLU A 55 -27.71 -0.23 0.26
C GLU A 55 -26.97 0.99 0.84
N TYR A 56 -26.99 1.16 2.16
CA TYR A 56 -26.20 2.15 2.89
C TYR A 56 -24.69 1.98 2.64
N GLY A 57 -24.23 0.72 2.56
CA GLY A 57 -22.84 0.39 2.25
C GLY A 57 -22.38 0.88 0.86
N LYS A 58 -23.27 0.99 -0.13
CA LYS A 58 -22.89 1.47 -1.47
C LYS A 58 -22.67 2.98 -1.48
N GLU A 59 -23.58 3.73 -0.87
CA GLU A 59 -23.50 5.20 -0.84
C GLU A 59 -22.31 5.68 -0.02
N ILE A 60 -22.05 5.06 1.14
CA ILE A 60 -20.92 5.45 1.99
C ILE A 60 -19.57 5.17 1.32
N ILE A 61 -19.42 4.03 0.62
CA ILE A 61 -18.20 3.70 -0.13
C ILE A 61 -17.95 4.74 -1.22
N PHE A 62 -19.00 5.14 -1.94
CA PHE A 62 -18.88 6.16 -2.98
C PHE A 62 -18.41 7.50 -2.38
N GLN A 63 -19.05 7.99 -1.32
CA GLN A 63 -18.70 9.25 -0.66
C GLN A 63 -17.26 9.24 -0.11
N ILE A 64 -16.87 8.17 0.60
CA ILE A 64 -15.51 7.99 1.12
C ILE A 64 -14.50 8.01 -0.03
N SER A 65 -14.77 7.28 -1.10
CA SER A 65 -13.85 7.19 -2.22
C SER A 65 -13.65 8.53 -2.93
N GLN A 66 -14.69 9.35 -3.06
CA GLN A 66 -14.56 10.69 -3.64
C GLN A 66 -13.67 11.59 -2.80
N GLN A 67 -13.89 11.62 -1.47
CA GLN A 67 -13.10 12.43 -0.56
C GLN A 67 -11.63 11.99 -0.55
N LEU A 68 -11.37 10.70 -0.37
CA LEU A 68 -10.01 10.18 -0.30
C LEU A 68 -9.29 10.28 -1.66
N THR A 69 -9.99 10.14 -2.79
CA THR A 69 -9.39 10.35 -4.10
C THR A 69 -9.02 11.81 -4.33
N LEU A 70 -9.85 12.75 -3.86
CA LEU A 70 -9.57 14.18 -3.97
C LEU A 70 -8.33 14.56 -3.15
N GLU A 71 -8.18 14.00 -1.95
CA GLU A 71 -7.09 14.34 -1.04
C GLU A 71 -5.79 13.57 -1.33
N PHE A 72 -5.88 12.28 -1.66
CA PHE A 72 -4.74 11.37 -1.73
C PHE A 72 -4.56 10.70 -3.10
N GLY A 73 -5.41 11.01 -4.08
CA GLY A 73 -5.30 10.55 -5.46
C GLY A 73 -5.87 9.16 -5.74
N ASN A 74 -5.64 8.68 -6.97
CA ASN A 74 -6.32 7.53 -7.57
C ASN A 74 -6.13 6.20 -6.84
N SER A 75 -5.12 6.08 -5.97
CA SER A 75 -4.93 4.93 -5.09
C SER A 75 -6.16 4.68 -4.20
N PHE A 76 -6.99 5.70 -3.95
CA PHE A 76 -8.19 5.63 -3.12
C PHE A 76 -9.49 5.72 -3.93
N SER A 77 -9.43 5.43 -5.23
CA SER A 77 -10.63 5.30 -6.07
C SER A 77 -11.62 4.27 -5.51
N GLU A 78 -12.90 4.39 -5.87
CA GLU A 78 -13.95 3.50 -5.38
C GLU A 78 -13.61 2.01 -5.59
N LYS A 79 -13.04 1.67 -6.75
CA LYS A 79 -12.56 0.32 -7.05
C LYS A 79 -11.50 -0.16 -6.07
N ASN A 80 -10.56 0.71 -5.69
CA ASN A 80 -9.50 0.35 -4.75
C ASN A 80 -10.04 0.27 -3.32
N ILE A 81 -10.93 1.17 -2.90
CA ILE A 81 -11.61 1.08 -1.60
C ILE A 81 -12.36 -0.26 -1.48
N ARG A 82 -13.10 -0.67 -2.52
CA ARG A 82 -13.77 -2.00 -2.54
C ARG A 82 -12.78 -3.15 -2.39
N LYS A 83 -11.60 -3.06 -3.00
CA LYS A 83 -10.53 -4.06 -2.83
C LYS A 83 -9.95 -4.05 -1.41
N MET A 84 -9.77 -2.88 -0.80
CA MET A 84 -9.31 -2.76 0.59
C MET A 84 -10.29 -3.44 1.55
N ILE A 85 -11.59 -3.18 1.37
CA ILE A 85 -12.67 -3.82 2.11
C ILE A 85 -12.61 -5.35 1.95
N GLN A 86 -12.54 -5.83 0.71
CA GLN A 86 -12.42 -7.26 0.41
C GLN A 86 -11.16 -7.87 1.03
N PHE A 87 -10.03 -7.17 0.97
CA PHE A 87 -8.77 -7.62 1.54
C PHE A 87 -8.91 -7.84 3.06
N ALA A 88 -9.52 -6.90 3.77
CA ALA A 88 -9.80 -7.04 5.20
C ALA A 88 -10.82 -8.13 5.52
N SER A 89 -11.79 -8.39 4.65
CA SER A 89 -12.77 -9.47 4.84
C SER A 89 -12.19 -10.87 4.60
N VAL A 90 -11.20 -11.00 3.71
CA VAL A 90 -10.55 -12.29 3.40
C VAL A 90 -9.45 -12.62 4.41
N PHE A 91 -8.77 -11.60 4.93
CA PHE A 91 -7.72 -11.73 5.93
C PHE A 91 -8.14 -10.99 7.19
N ASP A 92 -9.03 -11.58 7.96
CA ASP A 92 -9.57 -11.03 9.22
C ASP A 92 -8.56 -11.04 10.38
N ASP A 93 -7.55 -11.91 10.32
CA ASP A 93 -6.45 -11.96 11.28
C ASP A 93 -5.28 -11.04 10.87
N PHE A 94 -5.01 -10.02 11.71
CA PHE A 94 -3.92 -9.08 11.52
C PHE A 94 -2.53 -9.75 11.50
N GLU A 95 -2.34 -10.87 12.22
CA GLU A 95 -1.05 -11.57 12.26
C GLU A 95 -0.69 -12.22 10.91
N ILE A 96 -1.69 -12.61 10.12
CA ILE A 96 -1.47 -13.11 8.75
C ILE A 96 -0.94 -11.98 7.87
N VAL A 97 -1.51 -10.79 8.02
CA VAL A 97 -1.11 -9.60 7.25
C VAL A 97 0.28 -9.14 7.66
N THR A 98 0.59 -9.06 8.96
CA THR A 98 1.92 -8.67 9.46
C THR A 98 3.00 -9.65 9.03
N SER A 99 2.69 -10.94 9.01
CA SER A 99 3.59 -11.99 8.54
C SER A 99 3.87 -11.88 7.04
N ALA A 100 2.84 -11.64 6.22
CA ALA A 100 3.01 -11.44 4.78
C ALA A 100 3.82 -10.17 4.47
N MET A 101 3.60 -9.08 5.21
CA MET A 101 4.33 -7.83 5.02
C MET A 101 5.81 -7.94 5.34
N ARG A 102 6.19 -8.74 6.32
CA ARG A 102 7.61 -9.01 6.61
C ARG A 102 8.36 -9.62 5.42
N GLN A 103 7.66 -10.23 4.47
CA GLN A 103 8.26 -10.79 3.25
C GLN A 103 8.36 -9.78 2.10
N LEU A 104 7.77 -8.60 2.24
CA LEU A 104 7.75 -7.54 1.22
C LEU A 104 8.81 -6.44 1.47
N SER A 105 9.45 -6.49 2.65
CA SER A 105 10.52 -5.58 3.11
C SER A 105 11.86 -6.31 3.05
#